data_AF-A0A8T2TTL5-F1
#
_entry.id   AF-A0A8T2TTL5-F1
#
_cell.length_a   1.000
_cell.length_b   1.000
_cell.length_c   1.000
_cell.angle_alpha   90.00
_cell.angle_beta   90.00
_cell.angle_gamma   90.00
#
_symmetry.space_group_name_H-M   'P 1'
#
loop_
_entity.id
_entity.type
_entity.pdbx_description
1 polymer ?
#
loop_
_entity_poly.entity_id
_entity_poly.type
_entity_poly.pdbx_seq_one_letter_code
_entity_poly.pdbx_strand_id
1 'polypeptide(L)'
;MPIDLCLLSSSVDEEDEEEEVDDEDIDDSDEEEECSIRRKAYAKFLPEVQKLLEETFKNSKVNLVVDRSELRCIVCPNPQWFKGWNALMKHAQTFKKKRIQQHRGYFDSIDEAIKAHDKANSQGQVVCANSRTASFDLEAANNHIIVWPPIVCIYGHAFQDGLDVQKAITDFLHKKAPEIRLPDFISAQCSEAFLLFRAEALGYLEAKLVAKLLHEHGKMLGIRGDLVTPRYMQKIDPQRNLVQWTEESEYIQVHLAHKKNKEEYDKERARLLEIQLQVDNLAENEMKFKERLERIKQRIEDKQREIESQKRRTEELERTHKQRMERLEASLQNEVKIFEATSAVRLKRYRDLLNENEKRMEEERLKRLREIDTLQKQLQSVTQDVKTMEKQKALEKELEVMQRTKNFIVKMERAEVEFNEMARKAETDLQERQHEEEMKLLEEAEKETEQLIQEWLSKQQEDKKGKEQITEDSINEVSECCMCMDELSPKNRAVLYPCGHATICLGCALLVYNEDRKLCPICREKIKKKPMLLPEIYF
;
A
#
# COMPACT_ATOMS: atom_id res chain seq x y z
N MET A 1 22.12 -22.31 91.07
CA MET A 1 21.88 -23.58 90.36
C MET A 1 21.47 -23.22 88.94
N PRO A 2 22.13 -23.75 87.90
CA PRO A 2 21.78 -23.50 86.50
C PRO A 2 20.73 -24.51 86.02
N ILE A 3 20.06 -24.19 84.90
CA ILE A 3 19.57 -25.19 83.94
C ILE A 3 20.07 -24.74 82.58
N ASP A 4 20.69 -25.68 81.86
CA ASP A 4 21.54 -25.41 80.70
C ASP A 4 20.78 -24.98 79.43
N LEU A 5 21.35 -24.01 78.71
CA LEU A 5 21.11 -23.87 77.28
C LEU A 5 21.98 -24.92 76.56
N CYS A 6 21.36 -26.00 76.08
CA CYS A 6 22.00 -26.85 75.07
C CYS A 6 21.78 -26.26 73.67
N LEU A 7 22.90 -25.96 73.00
CA LEU A 7 23.01 -25.64 71.58
C LEU A 7 22.93 -26.92 70.72
N LEU A 8 22.81 -26.70 69.40
CA LEU A 8 23.05 -27.62 68.28
C LEU A 8 21.92 -28.58 67.85
N SER A 9 21.14 -28.15 66.84
CA SER A 9 21.07 -28.78 65.51
C SER A 9 20.20 -27.89 64.61
N SER A 10 20.72 -27.15 63.62
CA SER A 10 21.27 -27.59 62.34
C SER A 10 20.21 -28.15 61.37
N SER A 11 19.55 -27.26 60.63
CA SER A 11 18.98 -27.60 59.31
C SER A 11 18.73 -26.35 58.46
N VAL A 12 19.63 -26.15 57.50
CA VAL A 12 19.40 -25.50 56.20
C VAL A 12 18.83 -24.07 56.25
N ASP A 13 19.74 -23.09 56.19
CA ASP A 13 19.45 -21.80 55.59
C ASP A 13 19.27 -22.00 54.07
N GLU A 14 18.03 -22.20 53.64
CA GLU A 14 17.63 -21.96 52.25
C GLU A 14 17.53 -20.43 52.08
N GLU A 15 18.65 -19.82 51.68
CA GLU A 15 18.70 -18.44 51.20
C GLU A 15 17.93 -18.37 49.88
N ASP A 16 16.60 -18.24 49.96
CA ASP A 16 15.77 -17.78 48.85
C ASP A 16 16.23 -16.35 48.48
N GLU A 17 17.15 -16.27 47.51
CA GLU A 17 17.45 -15.04 46.79
C GLU A 17 16.17 -14.60 46.04
N GLU A 18 15.29 -13.85 46.73
CA GLU A 18 14.21 -13.10 46.09
C GLU A 18 14.85 -12.07 45.13
N GLU A 19 15.10 -12.47 43.87
CA GLU A 19 15.45 -11.55 42.79
C GLU A 19 14.37 -10.45 42.74
N GLU A 20 14.74 -9.23 43.14
CA GLU A 20 13.88 -8.05 42.99
C GLU A 20 13.77 -7.68 41.50
N VAL A 21 12.88 -8.40 40.79
CA VAL A 21 12.46 -8.04 39.45
C VAL A 21 11.65 -6.74 39.52
N ASP A 22 12.15 -5.71 38.86
CA ASP A 22 11.55 -4.37 38.86
C ASP A 22 10.36 -4.33 37.87
N ASP A 23 9.19 -4.75 38.38
CA ASP A 23 7.91 -4.86 37.66
C ASP A 23 7.31 -3.51 37.20
N GLU A 24 8.05 -2.65 36.48
CA GLU A 24 7.49 -1.38 35.96
C GLU A 24 6.81 -1.50 34.58
N ASP A 25 7.02 -2.58 33.82
CA ASP A 25 6.39 -2.84 32.51
C ASP A 25 5.76 -4.24 32.42
N ILE A 26 4.67 -4.49 33.15
CA ILE A 26 3.80 -5.67 32.92
C ILE A 26 2.85 -5.36 31.76
N ASP A 27 3.33 -5.64 30.55
CA ASP A 27 2.54 -5.66 29.30
C ASP A 27 1.99 -7.08 29.09
N ASP A 28 0.65 -7.21 28.98
CA ASP A 28 -0.11 -8.44 28.67
C ASP A 28 0.43 -9.78 29.26
N SER A 29 0.56 -9.90 30.59
CA SER A 29 0.95 -11.17 31.23
C SER A 29 -0.12 -12.27 31.06
N ASP A 30 0.30 -13.50 30.75
CA ASP A 30 -0.57 -14.64 30.45
C ASP A 30 -1.64 -14.91 31.55
N GLU A 31 -2.93 -14.84 31.17
CA GLU A 31 -4.08 -15.11 32.07
C GLU A 31 -3.99 -16.50 32.75
N GLU A 32 -3.29 -17.46 32.13
CA GLU A 32 -3.05 -18.79 32.68
C GLU A 32 -2.14 -18.77 33.94
N GLU A 33 -1.10 -17.93 33.95
CA GLU A 33 -0.19 -17.80 35.09
C GLU A 33 -0.90 -17.12 36.27
N GLU A 34 -1.66 -16.05 36.02
CA GLU A 34 -2.50 -15.41 37.03
C GLU A 34 -3.46 -16.42 37.69
N CYS A 35 -4.12 -17.25 36.87
CA CYS A 35 -5.03 -18.29 37.35
C CYS A 35 -4.29 -19.36 38.19
N SER A 36 -3.08 -19.73 37.79
CA SER A 36 -2.21 -20.69 38.50
C SER A 36 -1.83 -20.16 39.89
N ILE A 37 -1.38 -18.91 39.98
CA ILE A 37 -1.01 -18.25 41.25
C ILE A 37 -2.23 -18.19 42.19
N ARG A 38 -3.40 -17.80 41.67
CA ARG A 38 -4.66 -17.74 42.44
C ARG A 38 -5.06 -19.10 43.02
N ARG A 39 -5.00 -20.17 42.22
CA ARG A 39 -5.31 -21.54 42.67
C ARG A 39 -4.34 -22.05 43.73
N LYS A 40 -3.03 -21.80 43.56
CA LYS A 40 -1.99 -22.15 44.55
C LYS A 40 -2.22 -21.42 45.87
N ALA A 41 -2.55 -20.13 45.84
CA ALA A 41 -2.86 -19.35 47.03
C ALA A 41 -4.12 -19.85 47.75
N TYR A 42 -5.21 -20.10 47.02
CA TYR A 42 -6.43 -20.70 47.57
C TYR A 42 -6.13 -22.01 48.31
N ALA A 43 -5.44 -22.95 47.65
CA ALA A 43 -5.12 -24.26 48.23
C ALA A 43 -4.20 -24.16 49.46
N LYS A 44 -3.25 -23.20 49.45
CA LYS A 44 -2.36 -22.93 50.59
C LYS A 44 -3.10 -22.37 51.80
N PHE A 45 -4.02 -21.43 51.59
CA PHE A 45 -4.64 -20.67 52.69
C PHE A 45 -5.95 -21.27 53.22
N LEU A 46 -6.66 -22.11 52.46
CA LEU A 46 -7.94 -22.69 52.90
C LEU A 46 -7.86 -23.42 54.27
N PRO A 47 -6.86 -24.28 54.56
CA PRO A 47 -6.80 -24.97 55.86
C PRO A 47 -6.55 -24.00 57.03
N GLU A 48 -5.74 -22.97 56.81
CA GLU A 48 -5.44 -21.95 57.83
C GLU A 48 -6.67 -21.08 58.12
N VAL A 49 -7.41 -20.70 57.08
CA VAL A 49 -8.68 -19.95 57.19
C VAL A 49 -9.75 -20.78 57.89
N GLN A 50 -9.90 -22.06 57.54
CA GLN A 50 -10.83 -22.97 58.23
C GLN A 50 -10.50 -23.07 59.72
N LYS A 51 -9.23 -23.24 60.08
CA LYS A 51 -8.78 -23.28 61.48
C LYS A 51 -9.03 -21.96 62.23
N LEU A 52 -8.76 -20.81 61.60
CA LEU A 52 -9.06 -19.49 62.16
C LEU A 52 -10.57 -19.29 62.38
N LEU A 53 -11.40 -19.81 61.48
CA LEU A 53 -12.85 -19.73 61.56
C LEU A 53 -13.39 -20.63 62.70
N GLU A 54 -12.90 -21.86 62.82
CA GLU A 54 -13.15 -22.74 63.97
C GLU A 54 -12.69 -22.09 65.29
N GLU A 55 -11.52 -21.46 65.33
CA GLU A 55 -11.02 -20.74 66.50
C GLU A 55 -11.88 -19.54 66.89
N THR A 56 -12.41 -18.80 65.90
CA THR A 56 -13.27 -17.62 66.11
C THR A 56 -14.66 -18.02 66.61
N PHE A 57 -15.24 -19.10 66.08
CA PHE A 57 -16.62 -19.51 66.39
C PHE A 57 -16.74 -20.67 67.40
N LYS A 58 -15.62 -21.06 68.04
CA LYS A 58 -15.39 -22.32 68.80
C LYS A 58 -16.45 -22.78 69.81
N ASN A 59 -17.40 -21.92 70.22
CA ASN A 59 -18.55 -22.26 71.08
C ASN A 59 -19.81 -21.40 70.85
N SER A 60 -19.93 -20.61 69.77
CA SER A 60 -21.01 -19.61 69.68
C SER A 60 -21.58 -19.44 68.27
N LYS A 61 -22.93 -19.47 68.16
CA LYS A 61 -23.71 -19.14 66.96
C LYS A 61 -23.70 -17.63 66.67
N VAL A 62 -22.51 -17.02 66.61
CA VAL A 62 -22.37 -15.61 66.23
C VAL A 62 -22.65 -15.47 64.74
N ASN A 63 -23.55 -14.56 64.39
CA ASN A 63 -23.78 -14.20 63.01
C ASN A 63 -22.52 -13.54 62.43
N LEU A 64 -21.93 -14.13 61.39
CA LEU A 64 -20.74 -13.64 60.66
C LEU A 64 -20.87 -12.18 60.20
N VAL A 65 -22.10 -11.69 59.98
CA VAL A 65 -22.39 -10.29 59.62
C VAL A 65 -22.09 -9.32 60.76
N VAL A 66 -22.10 -9.78 62.02
CA VAL A 66 -22.00 -8.95 63.24
C VAL A 66 -20.67 -9.18 63.98
N ASP A 67 -19.80 -10.06 63.48
CA ASP A 67 -18.50 -10.30 64.09
C ASP A 67 -17.63 -9.03 64.13
N ARG A 68 -16.93 -8.85 65.25
CA ARG A 68 -16.04 -7.73 65.55
C ARG A 68 -14.63 -8.18 65.95
N SER A 69 -14.31 -9.47 65.80
CA SER A 69 -12.97 -10.00 66.02
C SER A 69 -11.93 -9.22 65.19
N GLU A 70 -10.73 -9.02 65.74
CA GLU A 70 -9.65 -8.36 65.01
C GLU A 70 -8.84 -9.43 64.27
N LEU A 71 -9.03 -9.51 62.95
CA LEU A 71 -8.43 -10.50 62.06
C LEU A 71 -7.34 -9.86 61.21
N ARG A 72 -6.22 -10.56 60.98
CA ARG A 72 -5.13 -10.07 60.12
C ARG A 72 -5.15 -10.74 58.74
N CYS A 73 -4.85 -9.98 57.69
CA CYS A 73 -4.59 -10.56 56.37
C CYS A 73 -3.20 -11.21 56.33
N ILE A 74 -3.14 -12.52 56.13
CA ILE A 74 -1.89 -13.30 56.08
C ILE A 74 -1.10 -13.15 54.77
N VAL A 75 -1.71 -12.57 53.72
CA VAL A 75 -1.07 -12.34 52.41
C VAL A 75 -0.38 -10.96 52.35
N CYS A 76 -0.81 -10.03 53.19
CA CYS A 76 -0.25 -8.69 53.23
C CYS A 76 1.19 -8.71 53.75
N PRO A 77 2.17 -8.07 53.06
CA PRO A 77 3.56 -8.03 53.53
C PRO A 77 3.71 -7.27 54.85
N ASN A 78 2.87 -6.26 55.07
CA ASN A 78 2.71 -5.59 56.36
C ASN A 78 1.34 -5.98 56.95
N PRO A 79 1.26 -6.76 58.04
CA PRO A 79 -0.01 -7.26 58.58
C PRO A 79 -1.00 -6.16 58.93
N GLN A 80 -2.08 -6.06 58.16
CA GLN A 80 -3.20 -5.17 58.43
C GLN A 80 -4.28 -5.90 59.23
N TRP A 81 -4.82 -5.23 60.26
CA TRP A 81 -5.88 -5.74 61.12
C TRP A 81 -7.25 -5.19 60.69
N PHE A 82 -8.24 -6.07 60.64
CA PHE A 82 -9.60 -5.81 60.16
C PHE A 82 -10.63 -6.24 61.20
N LYS A 83 -11.71 -5.48 61.34
CA LYS A 83 -12.79 -5.77 62.29
C LYS A 83 -13.86 -6.63 61.63
N GLY A 84 -13.83 -7.92 61.93
CA GLY A 84 -14.72 -8.96 61.42
C GLY A 84 -14.40 -9.44 60.01
N TRP A 85 -14.87 -10.65 59.71
CA TRP A 85 -14.66 -11.35 58.43
C TRP A 85 -15.04 -10.52 57.20
N ASN A 86 -16.13 -9.75 57.24
CA ASN A 86 -16.55 -8.89 56.13
C ASN A 86 -15.52 -7.82 55.74
N ALA A 87 -14.78 -7.27 56.71
CA ALA A 87 -13.73 -6.28 56.44
C ALA A 87 -12.50 -6.95 55.82
N LEU A 88 -12.11 -8.13 56.32
CA LEU A 88 -11.03 -8.94 55.78
C LEU A 88 -11.31 -9.40 54.33
N MET A 89 -12.52 -9.90 54.06
CA MET A 89 -12.96 -10.27 52.71
C MET A 89 -12.89 -9.07 51.75
N LYS A 90 -13.46 -7.92 52.13
CA LYS A 90 -13.42 -6.71 51.29
C LYS A 90 -11.99 -6.25 51.02
N HIS A 91 -11.09 -6.35 51.99
CA HIS A 91 -9.67 -6.07 51.77
C HIS A 91 -9.06 -7.02 50.73
N ALA A 92 -9.19 -8.34 50.91
CA ALA A 92 -8.67 -9.33 49.96
C ALA A 92 -9.28 -9.17 48.55
N GLN A 93 -10.56 -8.80 48.45
CA GLN A 93 -11.28 -8.53 47.20
C GLN A 93 -10.93 -7.18 46.54
N THR A 94 -10.38 -6.20 47.27
CA THR A 94 -10.10 -4.85 46.73
C THR A 94 -8.61 -4.50 46.70
N PHE A 95 -7.75 -5.46 47.04
CA PHE A 95 -6.30 -5.29 46.95
C PHE A 95 -5.83 -5.06 45.51
N LYS A 96 -4.91 -4.09 45.34
CA LYS A 96 -4.40 -3.59 44.04
C LYS A 96 -2.87 -3.43 43.98
N LYS A 97 -2.11 -3.90 44.98
CA LYS A 97 -0.63 -3.84 45.00
C LYS A 97 -0.04 -5.21 44.63
N LYS A 98 1.29 -5.33 44.53
CA LYS A 98 2.02 -6.61 44.34
C LYS A 98 1.38 -7.73 45.18
N ARG A 99 1.24 -8.93 44.60
CA ARG A 99 0.49 -10.09 45.14
C ARG A 99 -1.05 -9.99 45.01
N ILE A 100 -1.60 -9.36 43.97
CA ILE A 100 -3.05 -9.31 43.71
C ILE A 100 -3.66 -10.72 43.67
N GLN A 101 -3.14 -11.61 42.82
CA GLN A 101 -3.70 -12.95 42.62
C GLN A 101 -3.65 -13.84 43.89
N GLN A 102 -2.67 -13.62 44.76
CA GLN A 102 -2.62 -14.28 46.07
C GLN A 102 -3.74 -13.79 47.00
N HIS A 103 -4.04 -12.48 47.00
CA HIS A 103 -5.19 -11.93 47.72
C HIS A 103 -6.52 -12.42 47.13
N ARG A 104 -6.60 -12.67 45.81
CA ARG A 104 -7.78 -13.31 45.18
C ARG A 104 -7.99 -14.73 45.68
N GLY A 105 -6.94 -15.55 45.70
CA GLY A 105 -7.03 -16.93 46.22
C GLY A 105 -7.38 -16.98 47.71
N TYR A 106 -6.88 -16.03 48.49
CA TYR A 106 -7.23 -15.88 49.91
C TYR A 106 -8.66 -15.38 50.14
N PHE A 107 -9.18 -14.49 49.27
CA PHE A 107 -10.59 -14.13 49.29
C PHE A 107 -11.49 -15.35 49.03
N ASP A 108 -11.16 -16.14 48.00
CA ASP A 108 -11.92 -17.34 47.65
C ASP A 108 -11.94 -18.36 48.79
N SER A 109 -10.81 -18.53 49.51
CA SER A 109 -10.74 -19.47 50.62
C SER A 109 -11.52 -19.01 51.86
N ILE A 110 -11.63 -17.71 52.11
CA ILE A 110 -12.53 -17.14 53.13
C ILE A 110 -14.00 -17.33 52.75
N ASP A 111 -14.38 -16.99 51.52
CA ASP A 111 -15.75 -17.12 51.03
C ASP A 111 -16.24 -18.58 51.10
N GLU A 112 -15.39 -19.55 50.71
CA GLU A 112 -15.73 -20.97 50.79
C GLU A 112 -15.81 -21.49 52.24
N ALA A 113 -14.85 -21.14 53.11
CA ALA A 113 -14.88 -21.55 54.51
C ALA A 113 -16.14 -21.04 55.25
N ILE A 114 -16.55 -19.80 54.98
CA ILE A 114 -17.79 -19.21 55.51
C ILE A 114 -19.01 -19.98 54.99
N LYS A 115 -19.11 -20.22 53.68
CA LYS A 115 -20.21 -20.97 53.07
C LYS A 115 -20.29 -22.42 53.58
N ALA A 116 -19.16 -23.07 53.84
CA ALA A 116 -19.12 -24.40 54.44
C ALA A 116 -19.65 -24.40 55.88
N HIS A 117 -19.25 -23.42 56.69
CA HIS A 117 -19.73 -23.24 58.06
C HIS A 117 -21.24 -22.92 58.14
N ASP A 118 -21.75 -22.08 57.23
CA ASP A 118 -23.18 -21.78 57.15
C ASP A 118 -24.02 -23.00 56.70
N LYS A 119 -23.50 -23.83 55.78
CA LYS A 119 -24.12 -25.10 55.40
C LYS A 119 -24.16 -26.10 56.57
N ALA A 120 -23.07 -26.22 57.33
CA ALA A 120 -23.01 -27.09 58.51
C ALA A 120 -24.01 -26.65 59.60
N ASN A 121 -24.14 -25.34 59.85
CA ASN A 121 -25.07 -24.80 60.85
C ASN A 121 -26.55 -24.84 60.42
N SER A 122 -26.85 -24.63 59.12
CA SER A 122 -28.23 -24.62 58.60
C SER A 122 -28.88 -26.00 58.57
N GLN A 123 -28.10 -27.08 58.42
CA GLN A 123 -28.63 -28.46 58.52
C GLN A 123 -29.13 -28.83 59.92
N GLY A 124 -28.78 -28.08 60.96
CA GLY A 124 -29.19 -28.35 62.35
C GLY A 124 -30.41 -27.57 62.86
N GLN A 125 -31.04 -26.71 62.05
CA GLN A 125 -32.03 -25.74 62.57
C GLN A 125 -33.32 -25.65 61.75
N VAL A 126 -34.31 -26.46 62.15
CA VAL A 126 -35.72 -26.29 61.75
C VAL A 126 -36.20 -24.87 62.11
N VAL A 127 -36.92 -24.27 61.18
CA VAL A 127 -37.30 -22.84 61.21
C VAL A 127 -38.31 -22.53 62.31
N CYS A 128 -37.87 -21.82 63.36
CA CYS A 128 -38.76 -21.06 64.25
C CYS A 128 -38.75 -19.58 63.83
N ALA A 129 -39.62 -19.22 62.89
CA ALA A 129 -39.85 -17.84 62.49
C ALA A 129 -40.75 -17.13 63.52
N ASN A 130 -40.22 -16.14 64.22
CA ASN A 130 -40.93 -15.34 65.22
C ASN A 130 -41.93 -14.32 64.59
N SER A 131 -42.84 -14.78 63.72
CA SER A 131 -44.01 -13.98 63.39
C SER A 131 -45.06 -14.15 64.50
N ARG A 132 -45.33 -13.07 65.24
CA ARG A 132 -46.52 -12.97 66.11
C ARG A 132 -47.78 -12.82 65.26
N THR A 133 -48.10 -13.83 64.47
CA THR A 133 -49.48 -14.06 64.06
C THR A 133 -50.25 -14.50 65.29
N ALA A 134 -51.36 -13.82 65.59
CA ALA A 134 -52.32 -14.36 66.55
C ALA A 134 -52.70 -15.76 66.07
N SER A 135 -52.58 -16.76 66.97
CA SER A 135 -52.97 -18.14 66.69
C SER A 135 -54.48 -18.18 66.54
N PHE A 136 -54.98 -17.87 65.35
CA PHE A 136 -56.36 -18.13 64.97
C PHE A 136 -56.57 -19.64 65.07
N ASP A 137 -57.55 -20.02 65.86
CA ASP A 137 -57.94 -21.40 66.05
C ASP A 137 -58.58 -21.93 64.74
N LEU A 138 -57.75 -22.54 63.89
CA LEU A 138 -58.18 -23.03 62.57
C LEU A 138 -59.29 -24.07 62.69
N GLU A 139 -59.34 -24.84 63.78
CA GLU A 139 -60.37 -25.85 64.01
C GLU A 139 -61.73 -25.19 64.33
N ALA A 140 -61.73 -24.06 65.05
CA ALA A 140 -62.93 -23.26 65.28
C ALA A 140 -63.44 -22.62 63.98
N ALA A 141 -62.55 -22.08 63.14
CA ALA A 141 -62.91 -21.45 61.87
C ALA A 141 -63.39 -22.45 60.79
N ASN A 142 -62.80 -23.64 60.72
CA ASN A 142 -63.19 -24.69 59.78
C ASN A 142 -64.65 -25.14 59.99
N ASN A 143 -65.08 -25.22 61.25
CA ASN A 143 -66.41 -25.69 61.64
C ASN A 143 -67.47 -24.59 61.70
N HIS A 144 -67.12 -23.32 61.47
CA HIS A 144 -68.06 -22.22 61.54
C HIS A 144 -68.81 -22.02 60.21
N ILE A 145 -70.07 -22.47 60.19
CA ILE A 145 -70.99 -22.32 59.06
C ILE A 145 -71.69 -20.96 59.15
N ILE A 146 -71.53 -20.16 58.11
CA ILE A 146 -72.08 -18.80 57.95
C ILE A 146 -73.17 -18.78 56.87
N VAL A 147 -73.96 -17.72 56.87
CA VAL A 147 -74.88 -17.41 55.77
C VAL A 147 -74.13 -16.62 54.69
N TRP A 148 -74.30 -17.03 53.43
CA TRP A 148 -73.73 -16.38 52.26
C TRP A 148 -74.86 -15.99 51.27
N PRO A 149 -74.87 -14.78 50.68
CA PRO A 149 -74.01 -13.64 51.00
C PRO A 149 -74.15 -13.22 52.48
N PRO A 150 -73.21 -12.44 53.05
CA PRO A 150 -73.25 -12.09 54.46
C PRO A 150 -74.44 -11.17 54.79
N ILE A 151 -75.22 -11.52 55.80
CA ILE A 151 -76.40 -10.75 56.23
C ILE A 151 -76.25 -10.35 57.70
N VAL A 152 -76.49 -9.08 58.02
CA VAL A 152 -76.67 -8.58 59.39
C VAL A 152 -78.15 -8.33 59.62
N CYS A 153 -78.74 -8.97 60.63
CA CYS A 153 -80.13 -8.71 61.05
C CYS A 153 -80.12 -7.62 62.12
N ILE A 154 -81.01 -6.64 61.95
CA ILE A 154 -81.19 -5.50 62.83
C ILE A 154 -82.57 -5.56 63.45
N TYR A 155 -82.60 -5.53 64.77
CA TYR A 155 -83.79 -5.58 65.61
C TYR A 155 -83.90 -4.24 66.35
N GLY A 156 -85.11 -3.77 66.62
CA GLY A 156 -85.28 -2.59 67.48
C GLY A 156 -86.74 -2.27 67.79
N HIS A 157 -86.96 -1.52 68.87
CA HIS A 157 -88.29 -0.99 69.19
C HIS A 157 -88.62 0.24 68.34
N ALA A 158 -87.61 1.00 67.90
CA ALA A 158 -87.76 2.20 67.06
C ALA A 158 -88.39 1.93 65.68
N PHE A 159 -88.51 0.67 65.25
CA PHE A 159 -89.21 0.28 64.02
C PHE A 159 -90.74 0.53 64.10
N GLN A 160 -91.30 0.65 65.30
CA GLN A 160 -92.75 0.86 65.50
C GLN A 160 -93.18 2.33 65.41
N ASP A 161 -92.24 3.27 65.59
CA ASP A 161 -92.52 4.72 65.68
C ASP A 161 -92.50 5.43 64.30
N GLY A 162 -92.46 4.69 63.19
CA GLY A 162 -92.43 5.25 61.84
C GLY A 162 -91.10 5.92 61.46
N LEU A 163 -90.01 5.65 62.20
CA LEU A 163 -88.68 6.13 61.88
C LEU A 163 -88.18 5.50 60.57
N ASP A 164 -87.55 6.31 59.70
CA ASP A 164 -86.83 5.79 58.52
C ASP A 164 -85.55 5.08 58.97
N VAL A 165 -85.67 3.78 59.23
CA VAL A 165 -84.60 2.95 59.77
C VAL A 165 -83.46 2.80 58.76
N GLN A 166 -83.75 2.76 57.45
CA GLN A 166 -82.72 2.71 56.42
C GLN A 166 -81.83 3.94 56.52
N LYS A 167 -82.42 5.15 56.54
CA LYS A 167 -81.67 6.39 56.70
C LYS A 167 -80.90 6.44 58.02
N ALA A 168 -81.53 6.05 59.14
CA ALA A 168 -80.87 6.04 60.44
C ALA A 168 -79.63 5.11 60.48
N ILE A 169 -79.69 3.96 59.80
CA ILE A 169 -78.54 3.04 59.66
C ILE A 169 -77.49 3.63 58.71
N THR A 170 -77.88 4.21 57.57
CA THR A 170 -76.96 4.86 56.63
C THR A 170 -76.19 6.00 57.30
N ASP A 171 -76.87 6.87 58.05
CA ASP A 171 -76.26 7.97 58.82
C ASP A 171 -75.33 7.43 59.93
N PHE A 172 -75.73 6.33 60.61
CA PHE A 172 -74.89 5.66 61.60
C PHE A 172 -73.62 5.07 60.98
N LEU A 173 -73.73 4.36 59.86
CA LEU A 173 -72.60 3.72 59.17
C LEU A 173 -71.64 4.78 58.62
N HIS A 174 -72.12 5.83 57.96
CA HIS A 174 -71.27 6.95 57.53
C HIS A 174 -70.53 7.60 58.70
N LYS A 175 -71.16 7.71 59.88
CA LYS A 175 -70.53 8.32 61.06
C LYS A 175 -69.54 7.40 61.78
N LYS A 176 -69.75 6.07 61.76
CA LYS A 176 -68.98 5.11 62.57
C LYS A 176 -68.00 4.25 61.78
N ALA A 177 -68.23 4.06 60.49
CA ALA A 177 -67.38 3.27 59.60
C ALA A 177 -67.50 3.79 58.15
N PRO A 178 -67.00 5.01 57.86
CA PRO A 178 -67.15 5.66 56.56
C PRO A 178 -66.47 4.91 55.39
N GLU A 179 -65.55 3.98 55.69
CA GLU A 179 -64.86 3.14 54.70
C GLU A 179 -65.65 1.89 54.31
N ILE A 180 -66.72 1.53 55.03
CA ILE A 180 -67.57 0.39 54.68
C ILE A 180 -68.50 0.78 53.54
N ARG A 181 -68.54 -0.06 52.50
CA ARG A 181 -69.51 0.12 51.41
C ARG A 181 -70.92 -0.08 51.96
N LEU A 182 -71.82 0.87 51.65
CA LEU A 182 -73.21 0.79 52.10
C LEU A 182 -73.84 -0.55 51.63
N PRO A 183 -74.36 -1.38 52.55
CA PRO A 183 -75.02 -2.64 52.22
C PRO A 183 -76.42 -2.41 51.66
N ASP A 184 -76.92 -3.39 50.90
CA ASP A 184 -78.28 -3.35 50.37
C ASP A 184 -79.29 -3.58 51.51
N PHE A 185 -80.29 -2.70 51.63
CA PHE A 185 -81.26 -2.73 52.71
C PHE A 185 -82.51 -3.51 52.30
N ILE A 186 -82.87 -4.54 53.09
CA ILE A 186 -84.05 -5.37 52.87
C ILE A 186 -84.97 -5.23 54.09
N SER A 187 -86.12 -4.59 53.90
CA SER A 187 -87.12 -4.39 54.95
C SER A 187 -87.90 -5.69 55.19
N ALA A 188 -87.99 -6.11 56.46
CA ALA A 188 -88.87 -7.18 56.91
C ALA A 188 -90.00 -6.64 57.80
N GLN A 189 -90.98 -7.48 58.13
CA GLN A 189 -92.21 -7.01 58.77
C GLN A 189 -91.99 -6.60 60.25
N CYS A 190 -92.55 -5.44 60.60
CA CYS A 190 -92.88 -4.92 61.93
C CYS A 190 -91.81 -4.79 63.04
N SER A 191 -90.62 -5.41 62.96
CA SER A 191 -89.57 -5.23 63.97
C SER A 191 -88.13 -5.56 63.54
N GLU A 192 -87.93 -6.00 62.30
CA GLU A 192 -86.63 -6.50 61.80
C GLU A 192 -86.29 -5.90 60.43
N ALA A 193 -84.99 -5.70 60.17
CA ALA A 193 -84.46 -5.40 58.84
C ALA A 193 -83.14 -6.13 58.61
N PHE A 194 -82.84 -6.41 57.34
CA PHE A 194 -81.64 -7.11 56.92
C PHE A 194 -80.73 -6.18 56.11
N LEU A 195 -79.45 -6.17 56.46
CA LEU A 195 -78.38 -5.59 55.65
C LEU A 195 -77.68 -6.70 54.89
N LEU A 196 -77.78 -6.68 53.57
CA LEU A 196 -77.12 -7.63 52.67
C LEU A 196 -75.79 -7.05 52.21
N PHE A 197 -74.70 -7.76 52.48
CA PHE A 197 -73.36 -7.39 52.04
C PHE A 197 -72.98 -8.18 50.78
N ARG A 198 -71.96 -7.69 50.07
CA ARG A 198 -71.47 -8.34 48.85
C ARG A 198 -70.97 -9.76 49.17
N ALA A 199 -71.20 -10.69 48.25
CA ALA A 199 -70.79 -12.10 48.32
C ALA A 199 -69.26 -12.29 48.12
N GLU A 200 -68.46 -11.58 48.91
CA GLU A 200 -67.00 -11.57 48.85
C GLU A 200 -66.43 -11.61 50.28
N ALA A 201 -65.20 -12.12 50.44
CA ALA A 201 -64.51 -12.17 51.74
C ALA A 201 -64.49 -10.82 52.49
N LEU A 202 -64.33 -9.71 51.74
CA LEU A 202 -64.38 -8.36 52.31
C LEU A 202 -65.78 -8.00 52.81
N GLY A 203 -66.83 -8.30 52.05
CA GLY A 203 -68.22 -8.05 52.44
C GLY A 203 -68.61 -8.78 53.73
N TYR A 204 -68.00 -9.94 53.99
CA TYR A 204 -68.19 -10.64 55.27
C TYR A 204 -67.46 -9.97 56.44
N LEU A 205 -66.24 -9.48 56.22
CA LEU A 205 -65.51 -8.71 57.24
C LEU A 205 -66.22 -7.38 57.54
N GLU A 206 -66.76 -6.71 56.52
CA GLU A 206 -67.65 -5.55 56.66
C GLU A 206 -68.90 -5.91 57.48
N ALA A 207 -69.62 -6.99 57.14
CA ALA A 207 -70.79 -7.46 57.89
C ALA A 207 -70.48 -7.76 59.36
N LYS A 208 -69.36 -8.44 59.63
CA LYS A 208 -68.89 -8.78 60.98
C LYS A 208 -68.54 -7.53 61.79
N LEU A 209 -67.94 -6.52 61.15
CA LEU A 209 -67.65 -5.22 61.75
C LEU A 209 -68.94 -4.41 62.00
N VAL A 210 -69.88 -4.36 61.05
CA VAL A 210 -71.17 -3.68 61.20
C VAL A 210 -72.01 -4.30 62.31
N ALA A 211 -72.12 -5.63 62.37
CA ALA A 211 -72.80 -6.33 63.45
C ALA A 211 -72.19 -5.94 64.81
N LYS A 212 -70.86 -6.00 64.95
CA LYS A 212 -70.17 -5.59 66.17
C LYS A 212 -70.45 -4.12 66.54
N LEU A 213 -70.36 -3.20 65.58
CA LEU A 213 -70.61 -1.77 65.81
C LEU A 213 -72.05 -1.49 66.24
N LEU A 214 -73.04 -2.16 65.63
CA LEU A 214 -74.45 -2.05 66.00
C LEU A 214 -74.73 -2.70 67.35
N HIS A 215 -74.07 -3.80 67.70
CA HIS A 215 -74.18 -4.42 69.02
C HIS A 215 -73.63 -3.52 70.14
N GLU A 216 -72.48 -2.87 69.89
CA GLU A 216 -71.81 -1.99 70.85
C GLU A 216 -72.49 -0.61 70.97
N HIS A 217 -72.87 0.01 69.85
CA HIS A 217 -73.30 1.41 69.79
C HIS A 217 -74.77 1.62 69.40
N GLY A 218 -75.42 0.63 68.77
CA GLY A 218 -76.80 0.74 68.29
C GLY A 218 -77.83 0.96 69.40
N LYS A 219 -77.50 0.58 70.64
CA LYS A 219 -78.36 0.79 71.83
C LYS A 219 -78.83 2.23 71.99
N MET A 220 -78.01 3.24 71.63
CA MET A 220 -78.42 4.64 71.71
C MET A 220 -79.45 5.06 70.64
N LEU A 221 -79.61 4.26 69.59
CA LEU A 221 -80.61 4.44 68.52
C LEU A 221 -81.79 3.46 68.69
N GLY A 222 -81.86 2.70 69.80
CA GLY A 222 -82.89 1.68 70.02
C GLY A 222 -82.80 0.47 69.08
N ILE A 223 -81.65 0.27 68.42
CA ILE A 223 -81.40 -0.84 67.49
C ILE A 223 -80.27 -1.75 67.98
N ARG A 224 -80.27 -2.99 67.53
CA ARG A 224 -79.19 -3.98 67.75
C ARG A 224 -78.99 -4.75 66.46
N GLY A 225 -77.75 -4.88 66.02
CA GLY A 225 -77.38 -5.72 64.87
C GLY A 225 -76.63 -6.95 65.33
N ASP A 226 -76.99 -8.13 64.82
CA ASP A 226 -76.22 -9.36 64.98
C ASP A 226 -76.09 -10.06 63.60
N LEU A 227 -74.98 -10.76 63.38
CA LEU A 227 -74.73 -11.49 62.14
C LEU A 227 -75.69 -12.69 62.04
N VAL A 228 -76.32 -12.87 60.87
CA VAL A 228 -77.32 -13.93 60.66
C VAL A 228 -76.65 -15.30 60.64
N THR A 229 -77.14 -16.21 61.47
CA THR A 229 -76.72 -17.63 61.48
C THR A 229 -77.65 -18.46 60.58
N PRO A 230 -77.17 -19.58 60.00
CA PRO A 230 -78.01 -20.46 59.19
C PRO A 230 -79.31 -20.89 59.88
N ARG A 231 -79.24 -21.27 61.16
CA ARG A 231 -80.39 -21.66 61.99
C ARG A 231 -81.43 -20.54 62.19
N TYR A 232 -81.03 -19.27 62.06
CA TYR A 232 -81.92 -18.13 62.11
C TYR A 232 -82.57 -17.90 60.74
N MET A 233 -81.77 -17.93 59.67
CA MET A 233 -82.26 -17.73 58.31
C MET A 233 -83.22 -18.85 57.86
N GLN A 234 -82.98 -20.11 58.24
CA GLN A 234 -83.91 -21.23 58.03
C GLN A 234 -85.31 -21.00 58.65
N LYS A 235 -85.43 -20.19 59.70
CA LYS A 235 -86.73 -19.92 60.36
C LYS A 235 -87.53 -18.82 59.67
N ILE A 236 -86.85 -17.80 59.16
CA ILE A 236 -87.47 -16.59 58.61
C ILE A 236 -87.62 -16.69 57.09
N ASP A 237 -86.64 -17.28 56.42
CA ASP A 237 -86.66 -17.50 54.98
C ASP A 237 -86.37 -18.97 54.60
N PRO A 238 -87.21 -19.92 55.03
CA PRO A 238 -87.05 -21.34 54.72
C PRO A 238 -87.11 -21.64 53.22
N GLN A 239 -87.80 -20.77 52.45
CA GLN A 239 -87.98 -20.92 51.01
C GLN A 239 -86.96 -20.11 50.17
N ARG A 240 -86.12 -19.28 50.81
CA ARG A 240 -85.13 -18.41 50.14
C ARG A 240 -85.76 -17.36 49.21
N ASN A 241 -86.93 -16.86 49.60
CA ASN A 241 -87.73 -15.87 48.88
C ASN A 241 -87.32 -14.43 49.24
N LEU A 242 -86.78 -14.18 50.44
CA LEU A 242 -86.29 -12.84 50.84
C LEU A 242 -84.87 -12.62 50.30
N VAL A 243 -83.99 -13.61 50.45
CA VAL A 243 -82.62 -13.60 49.91
C VAL A 243 -82.27 -14.98 49.37
N GLN A 244 -81.61 -15.04 48.21
CA GLN A 244 -81.01 -16.28 47.71
C GLN A 244 -79.74 -16.60 48.51
N TRP A 245 -79.91 -17.23 49.66
CA TRP A 245 -78.83 -17.50 50.62
C TRP A 245 -78.39 -18.97 50.64
N THR A 246 -77.13 -19.21 51.03
CA THR A 246 -76.47 -20.52 51.13
C THR A 246 -75.77 -20.69 52.49
N GLU A 247 -75.50 -21.95 52.87
CA GLU A 247 -74.71 -22.31 54.05
C GLU A 247 -73.28 -22.61 53.62
N GLU A 248 -72.32 -21.80 54.07
CA GLU A 248 -70.94 -21.87 53.61
C GLU A 248 -69.96 -21.79 54.79
N SER A 249 -68.74 -22.31 54.63
CA SER A 249 -67.71 -22.26 55.69
C SER A 249 -66.99 -20.91 55.67
N GLU A 250 -66.89 -20.24 56.83
CA GLU A 250 -66.12 -19.00 57.00
C GLU A 250 -64.66 -19.19 56.57
N TYR A 251 -64.08 -20.36 56.84
CA TYR A 251 -62.74 -20.69 56.39
C TYR A 251 -62.59 -20.66 54.86
N ILE A 252 -63.53 -21.26 54.13
CA ILE A 252 -63.47 -21.35 52.67
C ILE A 252 -63.69 -19.97 52.03
N GLN A 253 -64.75 -19.26 52.42
CA GLN A 253 -65.10 -18.00 51.75
C GLN A 253 -64.26 -16.80 52.17
N VAL A 254 -63.74 -16.78 53.40
CA VAL A 254 -63.04 -15.61 53.94
C VAL A 254 -61.54 -15.87 54.02
N HIS A 255 -61.13 -16.93 54.73
CA HIS A 255 -59.71 -17.17 54.99
C HIS A 255 -58.95 -17.72 53.78
N LEU A 256 -59.51 -18.69 53.05
CA LEU A 256 -58.87 -19.26 51.86
C LEU A 256 -58.84 -18.25 50.70
N ALA A 257 -59.93 -17.50 50.51
CA ALA A 257 -59.99 -16.40 49.54
C ALA A 257 -58.97 -15.29 49.87
N HIS A 258 -58.89 -14.83 51.12
CA HIS A 258 -57.90 -13.84 51.53
C HIS A 258 -56.46 -14.35 51.38
N LYS A 259 -56.20 -15.62 51.72
CA LYS A 259 -54.89 -16.27 51.50
C LYS A 259 -54.52 -16.29 50.02
N LYS A 260 -55.44 -16.71 49.14
CA LYS A 260 -55.21 -16.73 47.69
C LYS A 260 -54.92 -15.33 47.14
N ASN A 261 -55.74 -14.34 47.49
CA ASN A 261 -55.54 -12.95 47.04
C ASN A 261 -54.22 -12.36 47.56
N LYS A 262 -53.80 -12.73 48.78
CA LYS A 262 -52.48 -12.34 49.31
C LYS A 262 -51.34 -13.01 48.55
N GLU A 263 -51.42 -14.31 48.27
CA GLU A 263 -50.42 -15.01 47.47
C GLU A 263 -50.31 -14.46 46.04
N GLU A 264 -51.43 -14.03 45.46
CA GLU A 264 -51.47 -13.37 44.15
C GLU A 264 -50.86 -11.96 44.19
N TYR A 265 -51.18 -11.17 45.21
CA TYR A 265 -50.54 -9.87 45.46
C TYR A 265 -49.03 -9.98 45.71
N ASP A 266 -48.58 -10.94 46.53
CA ASP A 266 -47.17 -11.16 46.82
C ASP A 266 -46.41 -11.64 45.55
N LYS A 267 -47.05 -12.42 44.67
CA LYS A 267 -46.50 -12.79 43.34
C LYS A 267 -46.38 -11.59 42.40
N GLU A 268 -47.42 -10.78 42.25
CA GLU A 268 -47.36 -9.60 41.37
C GLU A 268 -46.38 -8.56 41.91
N ARG A 269 -46.29 -8.39 43.24
CA ARG A 269 -45.26 -7.56 43.88
C ARG A 269 -43.85 -8.09 43.60
N ALA A 270 -43.62 -9.40 43.65
CA ALA A 270 -42.32 -9.99 43.30
C ALA A 270 -41.97 -9.74 41.82
N ARG A 271 -42.94 -9.90 40.92
CA ARG A 271 -42.80 -9.61 39.49
C ARG A 271 -42.48 -8.13 39.22
N LEU A 272 -43.13 -7.19 39.90
CA LEU A 272 -42.84 -5.76 39.79
C LEU A 272 -41.43 -5.43 40.29
N LEU A 273 -40.94 -6.09 41.34
CA LEU A 273 -39.55 -5.95 41.81
C LEU A 273 -38.54 -6.51 40.79
N GLU A 274 -38.85 -7.63 40.14
CA GLU A 274 -38.03 -8.18 39.06
C GLU A 274 -37.96 -7.23 37.85
N ILE A 275 -39.09 -6.65 37.44
CA ILE A 275 -39.15 -5.64 36.38
C ILE A 275 -38.34 -4.39 36.77
N GLN A 276 -38.42 -3.92 38.01
CA GLN A 276 -37.62 -2.79 38.48
C GLN A 276 -36.11 -3.08 38.38
N LEU A 277 -35.67 -4.26 38.82
CA LEU A 277 -34.27 -4.67 38.68
C LEU A 277 -33.82 -4.74 37.21
N GLN A 278 -34.69 -5.15 36.28
CA GLN A 278 -34.38 -5.12 34.84
C GLN A 278 -34.24 -3.68 34.32
N VAL A 279 -35.10 -2.75 34.76
CA VAL A 279 -35.00 -1.32 34.41
C VAL A 279 -33.71 -0.69 34.95
N ASP A 280 -33.36 -0.96 36.20
CA ASP A 280 -32.15 -0.43 36.83
C ASP A 280 -30.88 -0.94 36.11
N ASN A 281 -30.84 -2.24 35.77
CA ASN A 281 -29.76 -2.83 34.97
C ASN A 281 -29.64 -2.21 33.56
N LEU A 282 -30.78 -1.90 32.91
CA LEU A 282 -30.77 -1.21 31.61
C LEU A 282 -30.23 0.22 31.73
N ALA A 283 -30.60 0.95 32.79
CA ALA A 283 -30.09 2.30 33.05
C ALA A 283 -28.57 2.31 33.32
N GLU A 284 -28.04 1.33 34.08
CA GLU A 284 -26.60 1.19 34.30
C GLU A 284 -25.85 0.89 32.98
N ASN A 285 -26.43 0.04 32.12
CA ASN A 285 -25.88 -0.24 30.80
C ASN A 285 -25.91 0.97 29.86
N GLU A 286 -26.97 1.79 29.91
CA GLU A 286 -27.04 3.04 29.15
C GLU A 286 -25.96 4.05 29.61
N MET A 287 -25.70 4.15 30.92
CA MET A 287 -24.61 4.97 31.45
C MET A 287 -23.23 4.49 30.96
N LYS A 288 -22.94 3.18 31.08
CA LYS A 288 -21.69 2.58 30.57
C LYS A 288 -21.52 2.80 29.07
N PHE A 289 -22.61 2.75 28.30
CA PHE A 289 -22.59 3.04 26.86
C PHE A 289 -22.26 4.52 26.58
N LYS A 290 -22.86 5.46 27.31
CA LYS A 290 -22.54 6.91 27.21
C LYS A 290 -21.08 7.19 27.55
N GLU A 291 -20.54 6.62 28.63
CA GLU A 291 -19.11 6.74 28.98
C GLU A 291 -18.17 6.15 27.92
N ARG A 292 -18.56 5.03 27.27
CA ARG A 292 -17.78 4.46 26.17
C ARG A 292 -17.82 5.35 24.93
N LEU A 293 -18.98 5.92 24.62
CA LEU A 293 -19.17 6.83 23.50
C LEU A 293 -18.38 8.13 23.68
N GLU A 294 -18.31 8.68 24.89
CA GLU A 294 -17.52 9.88 25.17
C GLU A 294 -16.01 9.62 25.07
N ARG A 295 -15.53 8.48 25.58
CA ARG A 295 -14.13 8.03 25.38
C ARG A 295 -13.77 7.84 23.91
N ILE A 296 -14.72 7.40 23.07
CA ILE A 296 -14.52 7.28 21.62
C ILE A 296 -14.42 8.67 20.97
N LYS A 297 -15.29 9.62 21.31
CA LYS A 297 -15.18 11.01 20.83
C LYS A 297 -13.84 11.63 21.19
N GLN A 298 -13.41 11.51 22.44
CA GLN A 298 -12.14 12.07 22.90
C GLN A 298 -10.95 11.49 22.10
N ARG A 299 -10.93 10.18 21.87
CA ARG A 299 -9.92 9.53 20.99
C ARG A 299 -9.96 10.04 19.54
N ILE A 300 -11.14 10.37 19.00
CA ILE A 300 -11.28 10.95 17.66
C ILE A 300 -10.70 12.36 17.64
N GLU A 301 -11.00 13.21 18.63
CA GLU A 301 -10.44 14.56 18.75
C GLU A 301 -8.91 14.53 18.92
N ASP A 302 -8.38 13.63 19.75
CA ASP A 302 -6.94 13.45 19.92
C ASP A 302 -6.25 13.05 18.61
N LYS A 303 -6.85 12.12 17.84
CA LYS A 303 -6.33 11.73 16.53
C LYS A 303 -6.46 12.84 15.49
N GLN A 304 -7.49 13.67 15.54
CA GLN A 304 -7.60 14.87 14.70
C GLN A 304 -6.49 15.88 15.02
N ARG A 305 -6.24 16.17 16.32
CA ARG A 305 -5.12 17.02 16.77
C ARG A 305 -3.76 16.46 16.32
N GLU A 306 -3.57 15.15 16.37
CA GLU A 306 -2.35 14.49 15.90
C GLU A 306 -2.16 14.65 14.38
N ILE A 307 -3.21 14.40 13.58
CA ILE A 307 -3.19 14.58 12.12
C ILE A 307 -2.87 16.03 11.74
N GLU A 308 -3.46 17.02 12.41
CA GLU A 308 -3.14 18.44 12.17
C GLU A 308 -1.71 18.81 12.58
N SER A 309 -1.14 18.15 13.60
CA SER A 309 0.26 18.33 14.00
C SER A 309 1.20 17.73 12.96
N GLN A 310 0.92 16.53 12.47
CA GLN A 310 1.66 15.88 11.38
C GLN A 310 1.59 16.74 10.10
N LYS A 311 0.41 17.22 9.71
CA LYS A 311 0.24 18.10 8.54
C LYS A 311 1.07 19.39 8.63
N ARG A 312 1.12 20.02 9.82
CA ARG A 312 1.96 21.21 10.05
C ARG A 312 3.46 20.88 9.89
N ARG A 313 3.92 19.74 10.40
CA ARG A 313 5.31 19.27 10.23
C ARG A 313 5.64 18.98 8.77
N THR A 314 4.74 18.36 8.00
CA THR A 314 4.97 18.11 6.56
C THR A 314 5.01 19.41 5.77
N GLU A 315 4.12 20.37 6.03
CA GLU A 315 4.17 21.69 5.39
C GLU A 315 5.47 22.46 5.71
N GLU A 316 6.00 22.33 6.93
CA GLU A 316 7.29 22.94 7.31
C GLU A 316 8.49 22.26 6.61
N LEU A 317 8.48 20.94 6.51
CA LEU A 317 9.46 20.18 5.74
C LEU A 317 9.42 20.52 4.24
N GLU A 318 8.24 20.69 3.65
CA GLU A 318 8.09 21.14 2.27
C GLU A 318 8.61 22.56 2.05
N ARG A 319 8.33 23.49 2.98
CA ARG A 319 8.85 24.87 2.92
C ARG A 319 10.37 24.91 3.02
N THR A 320 10.96 24.16 3.96
CA THR A 320 12.42 24.10 4.14
C THR A 320 13.12 23.39 2.97
N HIS A 321 12.51 22.32 2.43
CA HIS A 321 12.98 21.67 1.20
C HIS A 321 12.93 22.62 -0.01
N LYS A 322 11.82 23.34 -0.20
CA LYS A 322 11.68 24.34 -1.27
C LYS A 322 12.75 25.42 -1.18
N GLN A 323 12.96 26.01 0.00
CA GLN A 323 14.03 27.00 0.21
C GLN A 323 15.43 26.43 -0.06
N ARG A 324 15.67 25.15 0.26
CA ARG A 324 16.94 24.48 -0.06
C ARG A 324 17.12 24.33 -1.57
N MET A 325 16.07 23.95 -2.29
CA MET A 325 16.11 23.83 -3.75
C MET A 325 16.34 25.19 -4.43
N GLU A 326 15.65 26.25 -3.99
CA GLU A 326 15.84 27.61 -4.49
C GLU A 326 17.29 28.11 -4.29
N ARG A 327 17.91 27.79 -3.14
CA ARG A 327 19.33 28.11 -2.88
C ARG A 327 20.29 27.33 -3.78
N LEU A 328 20.02 26.03 -4.02
CA LEU A 328 20.83 25.20 -4.91
C LEU A 328 20.72 25.67 -6.36
N GLU A 329 19.52 26.03 -6.81
CA GLU A 329 19.30 26.60 -8.15
C GLU A 329 20.04 27.93 -8.31
N ALA A 330 19.93 28.84 -7.33
CA ALA A 330 20.68 30.11 -7.35
C ALA A 330 22.20 29.90 -7.36
N SER A 331 22.72 28.90 -6.64
CA SER A 331 24.14 28.52 -6.67
C SER A 331 24.55 28.02 -8.06
N LEU A 332 23.78 27.11 -8.65
CA LEU A 332 24.04 26.57 -9.99
C LEU A 332 23.98 27.65 -11.07
N GLN A 333 23.00 28.55 -11.02
CA GLN A 333 22.91 29.71 -11.92
C GLN A 333 24.14 30.64 -11.78
N ASN A 334 24.71 30.77 -10.58
CA ASN A 334 25.93 31.54 -10.36
C ASN A 334 27.17 30.83 -10.92
N GLU A 335 27.29 29.52 -10.72
CA GLU A 335 28.36 28.70 -11.31
C GLU A 335 28.34 28.73 -12.85
N VAL A 336 27.15 28.65 -13.47
CA VAL A 336 26.98 28.79 -14.92
C VAL A 336 27.47 30.17 -15.39
N LYS A 337 27.09 31.27 -14.72
CA LYS A 337 27.59 32.62 -15.06
C LYS A 337 29.11 32.74 -14.94
N ILE A 338 29.71 32.15 -13.91
CA ILE A 338 31.17 32.13 -13.71
C ILE A 338 31.84 31.33 -14.84
N PHE A 339 31.29 30.18 -15.21
CA PHE A 339 31.77 29.35 -16.31
C PHE A 339 31.66 30.08 -17.66
N GLU A 340 30.52 30.70 -17.96
CA GLU A 340 30.29 31.49 -19.17
C GLU A 340 31.30 32.64 -19.28
N ALA A 341 31.47 33.44 -18.24
CA ALA A 341 32.46 34.52 -18.20
C ALA A 341 33.89 34.00 -18.43
N THR A 342 34.26 32.91 -17.76
CA THR A 342 35.58 32.27 -17.92
C THR A 342 35.78 31.74 -19.35
N SER A 343 34.75 31.14 -19.94
CA SER A 343 34.78 30.62 -21.31
C SER A 343 34.89 31.74 -22.34
N ALA A 344 34.19 32.87 -22.13
CA ALA A 344 34.24 34.04 -23.01
C ALA A 344 35.63 34.68 -23.02
N VAL A 345 36.28 34.82 -21.86
CA VAL A 345 37.68 35.28 -21.75
C VAL A 345 38.64 34.33 -22.49
N ARG A 346 38.44 33.01 -22.34
CA ARG A 346 39.26 32.00 -23.03
C ARG A 346 39.08 32.04 -24.55
N LEU A 347 37.84 32.13 -25.03
CA LEU A 347 37.49 32.24 -26.45
C LEU A 347 38.04 33.54 -27.07
N LYS A 348 37.98 34.66 -26.34
CA LYS A 348 38.61 35.91 -26.76
C LYS A 348 40.13 35.71 -26.93
N ARG A 349 40.82 35.13 -25.95
CA ARG A 349 42.26 34.85 -26.04
C ARG A 349 42.63 33.97 -27.24
N TYR A 350 41.83 32.94 -27.56
CA TYR A 350 42.06 32.13 -28.76
C TYR A 350 41.84 32.91 -30.05
N ARG A 351 40.80 33.75 -30.11
CA ARG A 351 40.55 34.63 -31.26
C ARG A 351 41.70 35.62 -31.48
N ASP A 352 42.20 36.24 -30.41
CA ASP A 352 43.31 37.18 -30.46
C ASP A 352 44.60 36.48 -30.97
N LEU A 353 44.89 35.27 -30.48
CA LEU A 353 46.01 34.43 -30.95
C LEU A 353 45.86 33.99 -32.41
N LEU A 354 44.65 33.68 -32.89
CA LEU A 354 44.41 33.35 -34.29
C LEU A 354 44.65 34.56 -35.19
N ASN A 355 44.13 35.73 -34.82
CA ASN A 355 44.35 36.99 -35.53
C ASN A 355 45.85 37.37 -35.58
N GLU A 356 46.60 37.14 -34.51
CA GLU A 356 48.05 37.39 -34.46
C GLU A 356 48.84 36.41 -35.35
N ASN A 357 48.48 35.13 -35.33
CA ASN A 357 49.07 34.15 -36.25
C ASN A 357 48.74 34.46 -37.72
N GLU A 358 47.51 34.89 -38.02
CA GLU A 358 47.11 35.28 -39.38
C GLU A 358 47.92 36.48 -39.88
N LYS A 359 48.09 37.52 -39.04
CA LYS A 359 48.98 38.65 -39.36
C LYS A 359 50.41 38.21 -39.63
N ARG A 360 51.00 37.36 -38.77
CA ARG A 360 52.36 36.84 -38.97
C ARG A 360 52.48 36.04 -40.29
N MET A 361 51.48 35.23 -40.61
CA MET A 361 51.43 34.48 -41.88
C MET A 361 51.32 35.42 -43.09
N GLU A 362 50.58 36.52 -42.98
CA GLU A 362 50.44 37.50 -44.06
C GLU A 362 51.71 38.36 -44.23
N GLU A 363 52.38 38.72 -43.13
CA GLU A 363 53.71 39.33 -43.16
C GLU A 363 54.76 38.40 -43.80
N GLU A 364 54.76 37.11 -43.46
CA GLU A 364 55.59 36.09 -44.11
C GLU A 364 55.27 35.95 -45.60
N ARG A 365 54.00 35.90 -46.00
CA ARG A 365 53.58 35.89 -47.41
C ARG A 365 54.10 37.12 -48.14
N LEU A 366 53.92 38.31 -47.57
CA LEU A 366 54.38 39.57 -48.15
C LEU A 366 55.92 39.64 -48.24
N LYS A 367 56.64 39.01 -47.31
CA LYS A 367 58.09 38.85 -47.38
C LYS A 367 58.49 37.91 -48.51
N ARG A 368 57.87 36.72 -48.61
CA ARG A 368 58.11 35.75 -49.69
C ARG A 368 57.77 36.32 -51.08
N LEU A 369 56.72 37.14 -51.19
CA LEU A 369 56.38 37.84 -52.43
C LEU A 369 57.46 38.85 -52.85
N ARG A 370 58.06 39.58 -51.89
CA ARG A 370 59.22 40.45 -52.15
C ARG A 370 60.46 39.64 -52.56
N GLU A 371 60.72 38.53 -51.89
CA GLU A 371 61.81 37.60 -52.25
C GLU A 371 61.61 37.07 -53.69
N ILE A 372 60.40 36.65 -54.06
CA ILE A 372 60.03 36.22 -55.42
C ILE A 372 60.25 37.35 -56.45
N ASP A 373 59.81 38.59 -56.18
CA ASP A 373 60.04 39.73 -57.07
C ASP A 373 61.55 40.03 -57.26
N THR A 374 62.36 39.95 -56.20
CA THR A 374 63.82 40.10 -56.33
C THR A 374 64.47 38.97 -57.14
N LEU A 375 64.02 37.72 -56.95
CA LEU A 375 64.49 36.57 -57.73
C LEU A 375 64.05 36.67 -59.20
N GLN A 376 62.84 37.18 -59.48
CA GLN A 376 62.38 37.43 -60.85
C GLN A 376 63.21 38.51 -61.55
N LYS A 377 63.58 39.59 -60.84
CA LYS A 377 64.49 40.63 -61.38
C LYS A 377 65.89 40.08 -61.65
N GLN A 378 66.44 39.27 -60.75
CA GLN A 378 67.71 38.57 -60.98
C GLN A 378 67.62 37.62 -62.18
N LEU A 379 66.54 36.83 -62.29
CA LEU A 379 66.30 35.93 -63.41
C LEU A 379 66.17 36.69 -64.74
N GLN A 380 65.52 37.85 -64.75
CA GLN A 380 65.44 38.72 -65.93
C GLN A 380 66.83 39.23 -66.36
N SER A 381 67.67 39.69 -65.41
CA SER A 381 69.06 40.07 -65.70
C SER A 381 69.83 38.90 -66.30
N VAL A 382 69.86 37.74 -65.63
CA VAL A 382 70.56 36.54 -66.12
C VAL A 382 70.02 36.09 -67.47
N THR A 383 68.71 36.20 -67.74
CA THR A 383 68.12 35.89 -69.05
C THR A 383 68.59 36.86 -70.13
N GLN A 384 68.78 38.14 -69.79
CA GLN A 384 69.32 39.14 -70.69
C GLN A 384 70.82 38.90 -70.96
N ASP A 385 71.58 38.51 -69.94
CA ASP A 385 73.00 38.15 -70.04
C ASP A 385 73.21 36.85 -70.85
N VAL A 386 72.33 35.85 -70.69
CA VAL A 386 72.33 34.64 -71.54
C VAL A 386 72.04 35.03 -72.99
N LYS A 387 71.05 35.90 -73.26
CA LYS A 387 70.75 36.38 -74.62
C LYS A 387 71.89 37.19 -75.26
N THR A 388 72.69 37.92 -74.48
CA THR A 388 73.87 38.62 -75.02
C THR A 388 75.02 37.63 -75.28
N MET A 389 75.26 36.67 -74.39
CA MET A 389 76.23 35.59 -74.63
C MET A 389 75.83 34.70 -75.82
N GLU A 390 74.55 34.37 -76.00
CA GLU A 390 74.07 33.61 -77.16
C GLU A 390 74.32 34.35 -78.46
N LYS A 391 74.11 35.68 -78.49
CA LYS A 391 74.46 36.52 -79.65
C LYS A 391 75.96 36.55 -79.91
N GLN A 392 76.79 36.69 -78.88
CA GLN A 392 78.25 36.63 -79.01
C GLN A 392 78.70 35.26 -79.56
N LYS A 393 78.19 34.17 -79.00
CA LYS A 393 78.51 32.80 -79.41
C LYS A 393 77.98 32.45 -80.80
N ALA A 394 76.86 33.05 -81.23
CA ALA A 394 76.39 32.96 -82.61
C ALA A 394 77.36 33.67 -83.57
N LEU A 395 77.81 34.89 -83.22
CA LEU A 395 78.78 35.66 -83.99
C LEU A 395 80.13 34.92 -84.11
N GLU A 396 80.62 34.31 -83.03
CA GLU A 396 81.81 33.46 -83.02
C GLU A 396 81.65 32.23 -83.94
N LYS A 397 80.50 31.56 -83.90
CA LYS A 397 80.19 30.43 -84.79
C LYS A 397 80.11 30.84 -86.26
N GLU A 398 79.53 31.99 -86.57
CA GLU A 398 79.52 32.51 -87.95
C GLU A 398 80.94 32.80 -88.46
N LEU A 399 81.80 33.37 -87.61
CA LEU A 399 83.21 33.60 -87.92
C LEU A 399 83.97 32.29 -88.13
N GLU A 400 83.73 31.28 -87.28
CA GLU A 400 84.35 29.96 -87.40
C GLU A 400 83.88 29.21 -88.67
N VAL A 401 82.58 29.28 -89.00
CA VAL A 401 82.04 28.72 -90.24
C VAL A 401 82.66 29.41 -91.45
N MET A 402 82.77 30.73 -91.46
CA MET A 402 83.42 31.49 -92.54
C MET A 402 84.88 31.06 -92.75
N GLN A 403 85.64 30.84 -91.67
CA GLN A 403 87.01 30.34 -91.73
C GLN A 403 87.08 28.89 -92.25
N ARG A 404 86.16 28.01 -91.82
CA ARG A 404 86.06 26.63 -92.32
C ARG A 404 85.74 26.60 -93.82
N THR A 405 84.80 27.42 -94.30
CA THR A 405 84.46 27.53 -95.73
C THR A 405 85.65 28.02 -96.56
N LYS A 406 86.38 29.03 -96.08
CA LYS A 406 87.60 29.52 -96.74
C LYS A 406 88.67 28.42 -96.86
N ASN A 407 88.87 27.64 -95.79
CA ASN A 407 89.80 26.51 -95.79
C ASN A 407 89.32 25.33 -96.66
N PHE A 408 88.01 25.17 -96.86
CA PHE A 408 87.45 24.15 -97.73
C PHE A 408 87.64 24.48 -99.21
N ILE A 409 87.41 25.74 -99.62
CA ILE A 409 87.63 26.20 -101.00
C ILE A 409 89.08 25.92 -101.44
N VAL A 410 90.07 26.31 -100.62
CA VAL A 410 91.50 26.06 -100.88
C VAL A 410 91.86 24.57 -101.00
N LYS A 411 91.10 23.68 -100.34
CA LYS A 411 91.27 22.23 -100.50
C LYS A 411 90.62 21.72 -101.80
N MET A 412 89.47 22.27 -102.17
CA MET A 412 88.76 21.87 -103.38
C MET A 412 89.56 22.24 -104.64
N GLU A 413 90.14 23.44 -104.67
CA GLU A 413 91.02 23.90 -105.76
C GLU A 413 92.24 23.00 -105.96
N ARG A 414 92.81 22.41 -104.89
CA ARG A 414 93.90 21.41 -105.02
C ARG A 414 93.40 20.08 -105.58
N ALA A 415 92.28 19.58 -105.08
CA ALA A 415 91.70 18.31 -105.55
C ALA A 415 91.29 18.39 -107.03
N GLU A 416 90.87 19.56 -107.52
CA GLU A 416 90.54 19.78 -108.93
C GLU A 416 91.79 19.76 -109.83
N VAL A 417 92.94 20.27 -109.37
CA VAL A 417 94.22 20.14 -110.08
C VAL A 417 94.67 18.67 -110.13
N GLU A 418 94.64 17.98 -108.99
CA GLU A 418 95.01 16.55 -108.88
C GLU A 418 94.11 15.65 -109.77
N PHE A 419 92.80 15.94 -109.82
CA PHE A 419 91.86 15.21 -110.67
C PHE A 419 92.15 15.40 -112.17
N ASN A 420 92.50 16.62 -112.60
CA ASN A 420 92.82 16.91 -114.00
C ASN A 420 94.15 16.28 -114.46
N GLU A 421 95.15 16.14 -113.57
CA GLU A 421 96.35 15.34 -113.86
C GLU A 421 96.03 13.85 -113.97
N MET A 422 95.19 13.33 -113.07
CA MET A 422 94.80 11.91 -113.06
C MET A 422 93.97 11.52 -114.30
N ALA A 423 93.09 12.41 -114.77
CA ALA A 423 92.31 12.22 -115.99
C ALA A 423 93.20 12.09 -117.24
N ARG A 424 94.19 12.98 -117.41
CA ARG A 424 95.15 12.90 -118.53
C ARG A 424 95.95 11.61 -118.53
N LYS A 425 96.33 11.11 -117.34
CA LYS A 425 97.07 9.86 -117.22
C LYS A 425 96.20 8.64 -117.52
N ALA A 426 94.93 8.66 -117.08
CA ALA A 426 93.98 7.60 -117.41
C ALA A 426 93.68 7.51 -118.92
N GLU A 427 93.73 8.65 -119.64
CA GLU A 427 93.52 8.72 -121.09
C GLU A 427 94.69 8.12 -121.88
N THR A 428 95.95 8.37 -121.47
CA THR A 428 97.12 7.68 -122.05
C THR A 428 97.12 6.19 -121.75
N ASP A 429 96.83 5.80 -120.51
CA ASP A 429 96.77 4.40 -120.08
C ASP A 429 95.60 3.63 -120.77
N LEU A 430 94.62 4.32 -121.36
CA LEU A 430 93.53 3.71 -122.13
C LEU A 430 93.94 3.45 -123.58
N GLN A 431 94.68 4.38 -124.21
CA GLN A 431 95.16 4.22 -125.58
C GLN A 431 96.20 3.09 -125.71
N GLU A 432 97.09 2.94 -124.72
CA GLU A 432 98.04 1.81 -124.69
C GLU A 432 97.33 0.46 -124.54
N ARG A 433 96.28 0.37 -123.70
CA ARG A 433 95.48 -0.85 -123.53
C ARG A 433 94.67 -1.21 -124.78
N GLN A 434 94.10 -0.22 -125.47
CA GLN A 434 93.40 -0.47 -126.74
C GLN A 434 94.32 -1.08 -127.80
N HIS A 435 95.60 -0.68 -127.84
CA HIS A 435 96.56 -1.25 -128.78
C HIS A 435 97.02 -2.67 -128.39
N GLU A 436 97.16 -2.96 -127.08
CA GLU A 436 97.40 -4.34 -126.61
C GLU A 436 96.20 -5.28 -126.83
N GLU A 437 94.97 -4.78 -126.67
CA GLU A 437 93.74 -5.56 -126.90
C GLU A 437 93.55 -5.86 -128.39
N GLU A 438 93.87 -4.94 -129.29
CA GLU A 438 93.80 -5.14 -130.75
C GLU A 438 94.77 -6.24 -131.22
N MET A 439 95.97 -6.32 -130.62
CA MET A 439 96.94 -7.39 -130.87
C MET A 439 96.50 -8.75 -130.31
N LYS A 440 95.84 -8.80 -129.14
CA LYS A 440 95.30 -10.03 -128.56
C LYS A 440 94.08 -10.55 -129.33
N LEU A 441 93.20 -9.67 -129.80
CA LEU A 441 92.03 -10.05 -130.61
C LEU A 441 92.40 -10.76 -131.92
N LEU A 442 93.54 -10.44 -132.53
CA LEU A 442 94.07 -11.19 -133.68
C LEU A 442 94.53 -12.62 -133.30
N GLU A 443 95.08 -12.79 -132.10
CA GLU A 443 95.60 -14.08 -131.60
C GLU A 443 94.51 -14.96 -130.93
N GLU A 444 93.38 -14.36 -130.58
CA GLU A 444 92.18 -15.02 -130.02
C GLU A 444 91.16 -15.37 -131.11
N ALA A 445 91.06 -14.59 -132.20
CA ALA A 445 90.19 -14.93 -133.34
C ALA A 445 90.57 -16.26 -134.02
N GLU A 446 91.86 -16.64 -134.06
CA GLU A 446 92.30 -17.97 -134.53
C GLU A 446 91.89 -19.11 -133.58
N LYS A 447 91.67 -18.82 -132.28
CA LYS A 447 91.31 -19.81 -131.24
C LYS A 447 89.79 -19.92 -131.05
N GLU A 448 89.04 -18.83 -131.17
CA GLU A 448 87.58 -18.84 -131.05
C GLU A 448 86.88 -19.60 -132.19
N THR A 449 87.49 -19.68 -133.38
CA THR A 449 86.98 -20.54 -134.46
C THR A 449 87.03 -22.03 -134.16
N GLU A 450 87.92 -22.48 -133.26
CA GLU A 450 87.98 -23.89 -132.83
C GLU A 450 87.09 -24.19 -131.62
N GLN A 451 86.77 -23.19 -130.79
CA GLN A 451 86.09 -23.41 -129.51
C GLN A 451 84.58 -23.08 -129.51
N LEU A 452 84.10 -22.12 -130.33
CA LEU A 452 82.67 -21.77 -130.36
C LEU A 452 81.76 -22.75 -131.14
N ILE A 453 82.33 -23.85 -131.67
CA ILE A 453 81.57 -25.05 -132.03
C ILE A 453 81.02 -25.79 -130.78
N GLN A 454 81.64 -25.61 -129.60
CA GLN A 454 81.26 -26.33 -128.38
C GLN A 454 80.21 -25.61 -127.52
N GLU A 455 80.34 -24.30 -127.27
CA GLU A 455 79.58 -23.62 -126.20
C GLU A 455 78.35 -22.80 -126.63
N TRP A 456 77.90 -22.96 -127.89
CA TRP A 456 76.56 -22.53 -128.31
C TRP A 456 75.41 -23.19 -127.52
N LEU A 457 75.69 -24.30 -126.81
CA LEU A 457 74.68 -25.16 -126.19
C LEU A 457 74.19 -24.79 -124.78
N SER A 458 74.83 -23.86 -124.04
CA SER A 458 74.49 -23.64 -122.61
C SER A 458 74.44 -22.16 -122.15
N LYS A 459 73.85 -21.30 -122.98
CA LYS A 459 73.07 -20.12 -122.51
C LYS A 459 71.99 -20.58 -121.49
N GLN A 460 71.45 -19.80 -120.55
CA GLN A 460 71.43 -18.33 -120.36
C GLN A 460 70.94 -17.95 -118.93
N GLN A 461 71.47 -16.86 -118.36
CA GLN A 461 70.78 -15.75 -117.64
C GLN A 461 69.98 -15.99 -116.32
N GLU A 462 70.24 -15.26 -115.22
CA GLU A 462 69.88 -13.84 -114.86
C GLU A 462 68.35 -13.66 -114.54
N ASP A 463 67.83 -12.79 -113.65
CA ASP A 463 68.43 -11.72 -112.81
C ASP A 463 67.52 -11.22 -111.63
N LYS A 464 68.16 -10.67 -110.57
CA LYS A 464 67.89 -9.45 -109.74
C LYS A 464 66.44 -8.89 -109.37
N LYS A 465 66.30 -8.56 -108.05
CA LYS A 465 65.62 -7.38 -107.37
C LYS A 465 64.07 -7.19 -107.48
N GLY A 466 63.31 -6.55 -106.56
CA GLY A 466 63.52 -6.02 -105.18
C GLY A 466 62.47 -4.95 -104.72
N LYS A 467 62.43 -4.62 -103.39
CA LYS A 467 61.89 -3.39 -102.68
C LYS A 467 60.40 -3.19 -102.23
N GLU A 468 60.27 -2.55 -101.03
CA GLU A 468 59.18 -1.68 -100.46
C GLU A 468 57.72 -2.23 -100.26
N GLN A 469 56.83 -1.76 -99.34
CA GLN A 469 56.90 -1.02 -98.03
C GLN A 469 55.52 -1.00 -97.25
N ILE A 470 55.52 -0.75 -95.90
CA ILE A 470 54.40 -0.37 -94.96
C ILE A 470 53.18 -1.36 -94.78
N THR A 471 52.20 -1.24 -93.86
CA THR A 471 51.61 -0.11 -93.05
C THR A 471 51.17 -0.47 -91.58
N GLU A 472 49.92 -0.16 -91.13
CA GLU A 472 49.34 -0.16 -89.76
C GLU A 472 48.22 -1.20 -89.53
N ASP A 473 47.82 -1.48 -88.27
CA ASP A 473 46.70 -2.39 -87.92
C ASP A 473 45.85 -1.90 -86.71
N SER A 474 44.57 -2.31 -86.65
CA SER A 474 43.51 -1.65 -85.84
C SER A 474 42.99 -2.44 -84.61
N ILE A 475 42.52 -1.72 -83.58
CA ILE A 475 41.99 -2.30 -82.32
C ILE A 475 40.45 -2.26 -82.32
N ASN A 476 39.82 -3.41 -82.06
CA ASN A 476 38.38 -3.52 -81.74
C ASN A 476 38.18 -3.42 -80.21
N GLU A 477 37.55 -2.35 -79.72
CA GLU A 477 37.17 -2.23 -78.31
C GLU A 477 35.78 -2.83 -78.02
N VAL A 478 35.75 -3.86 -77.17
CA VAL A 478 34.51 -4.41 -76.61
C VAL A 478 34.12 -3.58 -75.38
N SER A 479 32.90 -3.04 -75.34
CA SER A 479 32.44 -2.20 -74.23
C SER A 479 31.81 -3.02 -73.09
N GLU A 480 32.36 -2.94 -71.89
CA GLU A 480 31.83 -3.58 -70.67
C GLU A 480 30.89 -2.66 -69.87
N CYS A 481 30.03 -3.24 -69.04
CA CYS A 481 29.14 -2.52 -68.14
C CYS A 481 29.91 -1.91 -66.98
N CYS A 482 29.87 -0.58 -66.81
CA CYS A 482 30.64 0.12 -65.77
C CYS A 482 30.25 -0.19 -64.31
N MET A 483 29.30 -1.09 -64.07
CA MET A 483 28.89 -1.54 -62.73
C MET A 483 29.10 -3.03 -62.46
N CYS A 484 28.76 -3.92 -63.40
CA CYS A 484 28.95 -5.37 -63.22
C CYS A 484 30.14 -5.95 -64.02
N MET A 485 30.77 -5.15 -64.90
CA MET A 485 31.82 -5.56 -65.83
C MET A 485 31.40 -6.63 -66.86
N ASP A 486 30.12 -7.03 -66.89
CA ASP A 486 29.57 -7.88 -67.96
C ASP A 486 29.56 -7.17 -69.32
N GLU A 487 29.69 -7.94 -70.40
CA GLU A 487 29.71 -7.46 -71.78
C GLU A 487 28.39 -6.75 -72.20
N LEU A 488 28.49 -5.52 -72.72
CA LEU A 488 27.33 -4.75 -73.18
C LEU A 488 26.93 -5.11 -74.60
N SER A 489 26.21 -6.21 -74.75
CA SER A 489 25.46 -6.48 -75.99
C SER A 489 24.48 -5.32 -76.31
N PRO A 490 24.25 -4.97 -77.58
CA PRO A 490 23.29 -3.93 -77.96
C PRO A 490 21.90 -4.13 -77.34
N LYS A 491 21.50 -5.39 -77.14
CA LYS A 491 20.19 -5.80 -76.60
C LYS A 491 20.04 -5.61 -75.09
N ASN A 492 21.12 -5.39 -74.34
CA ASN A 492 21.08 -5.22 -72.89
C ASN A 492 21.43 -3.78 -72.42
N ARG A 493 21.84 -2.89 -73.33
CA ARG A 493 22.32 -1.54 -73.01
C ARG A 493 21.17 -0.58 -72.67
N ALA A 494 21.31 0.19 -71.59
CA ALA A 494 20.30 1.16 -71.15
C ALA A 494 20.87 2.59 -71.05
N VAL A 495 20.02 3.59 -71.33
CA VAL A 495 20.40 5.02 -71.27
C VAL A 495 19.88 5.68 -69.99
N LEU A 496 20.74 6.46 -69.34
CA LEU A 496 20.41 7.23 -68.15
C LEU A 496 20.02 8.67 -68.52
N TYR A 497 18.73 9.02 -68.38
CA TYR A 497 18.21 10.36 -68.67
C TYR A 497 18.23 11.27 -67.42
N PRO A 498 18.74 12.51 -67.48
CA PRO A 498 19.00 13.31 -68.69
C PRO A 498 20.43 13.24 -69.26
N CYS A 499 21.39 12.64 -68.55
CA CYS A 499 22.80 12.77 -68.89
C CYS A 499 23.27 12.02 -70.15
N GLY A 500 22.47 11.09 -70.69
CA GLY A 500 22.76 10.39 -71.94
C GLY A 500 23.78 9.23 -71.84
N HIS A 501 24.39 9.02 -70.68
CA HIS A 501 25.33 7.91 -70.47
C HIS A 501 24.66 6.55 -70.70
N ALA A 502 25.33 5.69 -71.49
CA ALA A 502 24.81 4.42 -71.97
C ALA A 502 25.77 3.23 -71.74
N THR A 503 26.80 3.35 -70.90
CA THR A 503 27.78 2.28 -70.63
C THR A 503 27.34 1.34 -69.50
N ILE A 504 26.04 1.07 -69.39
CA ILE A 504 25.42 0.32 -68.30
C ILE A 504 24.33 -0.61 -68.83
N CYS A 505 24.28 -1.84 -68.31
CA CYS A 505 23.23 -2.80 -68.68
C CYS A 505 21.90 -2.44 -67.99
N LEU A 506 20.78 -2.89 -68.56
CA LEU A 506 19.43 -2.58 -68.06
C LEU A 506 19.24 -3.01 -66.60
N GLY A 507 19.80 -4.15 -66.20
CA GLY A 507 19.75 -4.64 -64.81
C GLY A 507 20.40 -3.65 -63.84
N CYS A 508 21.66 -3.29 -64.08
CA CYS A 508 22.39 -2.31 -63.28
C CYS A 508 21.72 -0.92 -63.30
N ALA A 509 21.22 -0.48 -64.45
CA ALA A 509 20.53 0.80 -64.57
C ALA A 509 19.24 0.85 -63.71
N LEU A 510 18.47 -0.24 -63.69
CA LEU A 510 17.26 -0.35 -62.87
C LEU A 510 17.57 -0.40 -61.36
N LEU A 511 18.68 -1.03 -60.95
CA LEU A 511 19.14 -1.00 -59.56
C LEU A 511 19.40 0.44 -59.10
N VAL A 512 20.23 1.20 -59.83
CA VAL A 512 20.55 2.60 -59.51
C VAL A 512 19.31 3.51 -59.53
N TYR A 513 18.33 3.22 -60.41
CA TYR A 513 17.07 3.97 -60.45
C TYR A 513 16.16 3.72 -59.23
N ASN A 514 16.31 2.55 -58.58
CA ASN A 514 15.53 2.16 -57.41
C ASN A 514 16.18 2.59 -56.08
N GLU A 515 17.48 2.90 -56.06
CA GLU A 515 18.14 3.53 -54.90
C GLU A 515 17.57 4.93 -54.59
N ASP A 516 17.60 5.33 -53.30
CA ASP A 516 17.05 6.62 -52.84
C ASP A 516 17.67 7.84 -53.55
N ARG A 517 18.95 7.76 -53.92
CA ARG A 517 19.70 8.90 -54.48
C ARG A 517 19.48 9.08 -55.98
N LYS A 518 19.27 7.99 -56.73
CA LYS A 518 19.05 7.96 -58.19
C LYS A 518 20.10 8.76 -58.98
N LEU A 519 21.39 8.58 -58.70
CA LEU A 519 22.48 9.33 -59.36
C LEU A 519 23.17 8.46 -60.40
N CYS A 520 23.48 9.01 -61.58
CA CYS A 520 24.29 8.33 -62.59
C CYS A 520 25.68 7.96 -62.01
N PRO A 521 26.16 6.71 -62.11
CA PRO A 521 27.45 6.32 -61.53
C PRO A 521 28.64 7.05 -62.16
N ILE A 522 28.50 7.55 -63.40
CA ILE A 522 29.57 8.21 -64.17
C ILE A 522 29.66 9.71 -63.82
N CYS A 523 28.58 10.46 -64.04
CA CYS A 523 28.56 11.93 -63.89
C CYS A 523 27.83 12.44 -62.64
N ARG A 524 27.22 11.54 -61.84
CA ARG A 524 26.43 11.86 -60.64
C ARG A 524 25.18 12.74 -60.86
N GLU A 525 24.80 13.02 -62.10
CA GLU A 525 23.54 13.68 -62.45
C GLU A 525 22.33 12.84 -62.00
N LYS A 526 21.28 13.49 -61.49
CA LYS A 526 20.10 12.80 -60.96
C LYS A 526 19.22 12.27 -62.09
N ILE A 527 18.95 10.96 -62.08
CA ILE A 527 18.18 10.23 -63.08
C ILE A 527 16.69 10.60 -62.94
N LYS A 528 16.12 11.19 -64.01
CA LYS A 528 14.76 11.77 -64.02
C LYS A 528 13.69 10.86 -64.61
N LYS A 529 14.07 9.82 -65.36
CA LYS A 529 13.16 8.85 -65.99
C LYS A 529 13.63 7.43 -65.72
N LYS A 530 12.70 6.47 -65.65
CA LYS A 530 13.05 5.04 -65.55
C LYS A 530 13.93 4.66 -66.76
N PRO A 531 15.08 3.99 -66.57
CA PRO A 531 15.93 3.56 -67.66
C PRO A 531 15.17 2.70 -68.68
N MET A 532 15.49 2.92 -69.95
CA MET A 532 14.93 2.20 -71.09
C MET A 532 16.08 1.57 -71.87
N LEU A 533 15.81 0.43 -72.51
CA LEU A 533 16.73 -0.13 -73.51
C LEU A 533 16.95 0.88 -74.63
N LEU A 534 18.18 0.99 -75.11
CA LEU A 534 18.47 1.77 -76.31
C LEU A 534 17.80 1.05 -77.51
N PRO A 535 16.95 1.70 -78.31
CA PRO A 535 16.39 1.10 -79.51
C PRO A 535 17.51 0.70 -80.48
N GLU A 536 17.37 -0.44 -81.18
CA GLU A 536 18.39 -0.98 -82.11
C GLU A 536 18.76 -0.03 -83.28
N ILE A 537 18.05 1.10 -83.43
CA ILE A 537 18.28 2.17 -84.42
C ILE A 537 19.43 3.14 -84.06
N TYR A 538 20.12 2.93 -82.93
CA TYR A 538 21.17 3.83 -82.40
C TYR A 538 22.50 3.11 -82.10
N PHE A 539 22.79 2.01 -82.81
CA PHE A 539 24.04 1.25 -82.73
C PHE A 539 24.79 1.26 -84.06
#